data_AF-A0A9E3FWK7-F1
#
_entry.id   AF-A0A9E3FWK7-F1
#
_cell.length_a   1.000
_cell.length_b   1.000
_cell.length_c   1.000
_cell.angle_alpha   90.00
_cell.angle_beta   90.00
_cell.angle_gamma   90.00
#
_symmetry.space_group_name_H-M   'P 1'
#
loop_
_entity.id
_entity.type
_entity.pdbx_description
1 polymer ?
#
loop_
_entity_poly.entity_id
_entity_poly.type
_entity_poly.pdbx_seq_one_letter_code
_entity_poly.pdbx_strand_id
1 'polypeptide(L)'
;MDAVELRAMQAPIKDRYKADPSAALITLKAKGSIDNENIACKVETGRALATAGLHPATGGSGLELCSGDMLLEALVACAGVTLKSVATAIEVPLTSGRVIAEGDLDFRGTLGVDKEAPVGFAEIRVRFEVETDAPQDKLDLLKKLTERYCVVYQTIKNGPKVSVSMKRV
;
A
#
# COMPACT_ATOMS: atom_id res chain seq x y z
N MET A 1 -14.60 -1.96 22.40
CA MET A 1 -13.56 -1.10 22.98
C MET A 1 -14.08 0.33 23.07
N ASP A 2 -14.00 0.97 24.22
CA ASP A 2 -14.41 2.36 24.42
C ASP A 2 -13.22 3.34 24.38
N ALA A 3 -13.51 4.65 24.51
CA ALA A 3 -12.49 5.69 24.43
C ALA A 3 -11.48 5.68 25.59
N VAL A 4 -11.86 5.16 26.76
CA VAL A 4 -10.97 5.03 27.92
C VAL A 4 -10.02 3.88 27.68
N GLU A 5 -10.55 2.74 27.24
CA GLU A 5 -9.77 1.54 26.89
C GLU A 5 -8.75 1.82 25.78
N LEU A 6 -9.15 2.53 24.71
CA LEU A 6 -8.24 2.90 23.62
C LEU A 6 -7.10 3.82 24.10
N ARG A 7 -7.40 4.82 24.94
CA ARG A 7 -6.39 5.73 25.48
C ARG A 7 -5.41 4.99 26.39
N ALA A 8 -5.91 4.09 27.23
CA ALA A 8 -5.07 3.26 28.09
C ALA A 8 -4.11 2.37 27.28
N MET A 9 -4.60 1.77 26.19
CA MET A 9 -3.78 0.94 25.31
C MET A 9 -2.73 1.74 24.53
N GLN A 10 -3.07 2.96 24.07
CA GLN A 10 -2.14 3.79 23.30
C GLN A 10 -1.08 4.49 24.17
N ALA A 11 -1.35 4.74 25.45
CA ALA A 11 -0.41 5.45 26.34
C ALA A 11 1.02 4.87 26.34
N PRO A 12 1.24 3.56 26.59
CA PRO A 12 2.59 2.99 26.58
C PRO A 12 3.25 3.04 25.19
N ILE A 13 2.47 2.94 24.11
CA ILE A 13 2.97 3.05 22.73
C ILE A 13 3.46 4.48 22.46
N LYS A 14 2.66 5.48 22.86
CA LYS A 14 3.02 6.90 22.70
C LYS A 14 4.29 7.24 23.48
N ASP A 15 4.42 6.74 24.70
CA ASP A 15 5.61 7.01 25.52
C ASP A 15 6.86 6.33 24.94
N ARG A 16 6.73 5.09 24.41
CA ARG A 16 7.81 4.44 23.65
C ARG A 16 8.27 5.29 22.46
N TYR A 17 7.34 5.81 21.66
CA TYR A 17 7.69 6.59 20.47
C TYR A 17 8.26 7.98 20.79
N LYS A 18 7.94 8.57 21.94
CA LYS A 18 8.62 9.78 22.42
C LYS A 18 10.06 9.51 22.83
N ALA A 19 10.30 8.38 23.49
CA ALA A 19 11.64 8.01 23.98
C ALA A 19 12.54 7.47 22.86
N ASP A 20 11.98 6.70 21.93
CA ASP A 20 12.65 6.16 20.75
C ASP A 20 11.76 6.37 19.50
N PRO A 21 11.98 7.49 18.78
CA PRO A 21 11.26 7.78 17.54
C PRO A 21 11.42 6.72 16.45
N SER A 22 12.55 6.00 16.41
CA SER A 22 12.81 5.01 15.35
C SER A 22 11.87 3.80 15.43
N ALA A 23 11.41 3.44 16.63
CA ALA A 23 10.43 2.38 16.85
C ALA A 23 9.04 2.69 16.28
N ALA A 24 8.77 3.95 15.89
CA ALA A 24 7.51 4.37 15.28
C ALA A 24 7.50 4.25 13.74
N LEU A 25 8.67 3.98 13.12
CA LEU A 25 8.80 3.75 11.69
C LEU A 25 8.40 2.30 11.35
N ILE A 26 7.30 2.13 10.63
CA ILE A 26 6.76 0.82 10.28
C ILE A 26 6.65 0.70 8.76
N THR A 27 7.18 -0.40 8.22
CA THR A 27 7.01 -0.76 6.81
C THR A 27 5.82 -1.71 6.66
N LEU A 28 4.79 -1.24 5.97
CA LEU A 28 3.65 -2.05 5.54
C LEU A 28 3.98 -2.77 4.23
N LYS A 29 3.42 -3.98 4.01
CA LYS A 29 3.76 -4.84 2.87
C LYS A 29 2.53 -5.45 2.23
N ALA A 30 2.44 -5.38 0.90
CA ALA A 30 1.41 -6.05 0.11
C ALA A 30 2.03 -6.94 -0.99
N LYS A 31 1.33 -8.03 -1.34
CA LYS A 31 1.76 -8.99 -2.35
C LYS A 31 0.62 -9.40 -3.28
N GLY A 32 0.95 -9.62 -4.54
CA GLY A 32 0.03 -10.17 -5.54
C GLY A 32 0.75 -11.01 -6.58
N SER A 33 -0.01 -11.90 -7.22
CA SER A 33 0.43 -12.76 -8.32
C SER A 33 -0.34 -12.43 -9.59
N ILE A 34 0.34 -12.47 -10.74
CA ILE A 34 -0.29 -12.26 -12.04
C ILE A 34 -0.97 -13.55 -12.47
N ASP A 35 -2.20 -13.45 -12.99
CA ASP A 35 -2.90 -14.58 -13.62
C ASP A 35 -2.37 -14.78 -15.04
N ASN A 36 -1.97 -16.02 -15.36
CA ASN A 36 -1.38 -16.33 -16.66
C ASN A 36 -2.42 -16.55 -17.76
N GLU A 37 -3.67 -16.89 -17.39
CA GLU A 37 -4.75 -17.20 -18.33
C GLU A 37 -5.63 -15.97 -18.60
N ASN A 38 -5.67 -15.01 -17.67
CA ASN A 38 -6.53 -13.83 -17.76
C ASN A 38 -5.74 -12.53 -17.51
N ILE A 39 -6.25 -11.39 -17.96
CA ILE A 39 -5.71 -10.07 -17.57
C ILE A 39 -6.23 -9.75 -16.15
N ALA A 40 -5.63 -10.41 -15.17
CA ALA A 40 -6.00 -10.28 -13.76
C ALA A 40 -4.76 -10.36 -12.84
N CYS A 41 -4.85 -9.73 -11.67
CA CYS A 41 -3.87 -9.89 -10.58
C CYS A 41 -4.60 -10.37 -9.33
N LYS A 42 -4.17 -11.52 -8.79
CA LYS A 42 -4.67 -12.08 -7.53
C LYS A 42 -3.90 -11.46 -6.39
N VAL A 43 -4.58 -10.67 -5.58
CA VAL A 43 -4.02 -10.10 -4.36
C VAL A 43 -4.41 -10.99 -3.18
N GLU A 44 -3.51 -11.15 -2.21
CA GLU A 44 -3.75 -11.93 -0.99
C GLU A 44 -4.67 -11.17 -0.03
N THR A 45 -5.90 -10.89 -0.44
CA THR A 45 -6.92 -10.26 0.42
C THR A 45 -7.77 -11.36 1.03
N GLY A 46 -7.40 -11.84 2.21
CA GLY A 46 -8.21 -12.82 2.92
C GLY A 46 -9.55 -12.20 3.35
N ARG A 47 -10.65 -12.43 2.59
CA ARG A 47 -12.08 -12.64 3.02
C ARG A 47 -13.16 -11.76 2.36
N ALA A 48 -14.36 -12.35 2.33
CA ALA A 48 -15.69 -11.72 2.21
C ALA A 48 -15.94 -10.67 3.32
N LEU A 49 -16.91 -9.76 3.12
CA LEU A 49 -17.31 -8.63 4.00
C LEU A 49 -16.22 -8.18 4.99
N ALA A 50 -15.40 -7.22 4.55
CA ALA A 50 -14.27 -6.72 5.31
C ALA A 50 -14.64 -5.61 6.30
N THR A 51 -14.13 -5.70 7.53
CA THR A 51 -14.15 -4.61 8.53
C THR A 51 -12.74 -4.03 8.64
N ALA A 52 -12.62 -2.70 8.54
CA ALA A 52 -11.34 -2.00 8.69
C ALA A 52 -11.21 -1.40 10.10
N GLY A 53 -10.00 -1.43 10.65
CA GLY A 53 -9.70 -0.97 12.00
C GLY A 53 -8.35 -0.24 12.10
N LEU A 54 -7.97 0.12 13.32
CA LEU A 54 -6.65 0.71 13.57
C LEU A 54 -5.54 -0.29 13.26
N HIS A 55 -4.39 0.20 12.82
CA HIS A 55 -3.18 -0.63 12.72
C HIS A 55 -2.68 -0.98 14.14
N PRO A 56 -2.10 -2.17 14.41
CA PRO A 56 -1.57 -2.54 15.74
C PRO A 56 -0.62 -1.49 16.35
N ALA A 57 0.22 -0.86 15.53
CA ALA A 57 1.11 0.23 15.96
C ALA A 57 0.38 1.49 16.49
N THR A 58 -0.93 1.57 16.29
CA THR A 58 -1.81 2.64 16.79
C THR A 58 -2.86 2.15 17.78
N GLY A 59 -2.72 0.92 18.29
CA GLY A 59 -3.71 0.30 19.19
C GLY A 59 -4.81 -0.46 18.45
N GLY A 60 -4.53 -0.98 17.26
CA GLY A 60 -5.39 -1.96 16.59
C GLY A 60 -5.30 -3.34 17.21
N SER A 61 -6.37 -4.13 17.10
CA SER A 61 -6.36 -5.54 17.52
C SER A 61 -5.57 -6.44 16.56
N GLY A 62 -5.40 -6.00 15.30
CA GLY A 62 -4.85 -6.81 14.22
C GLY A 62 -5.86 -7.80 13.60
N LEU A 63 -7.12 -7.80 14.05
CA LEU A 63 -8.18 -8.65 13.51
C LEU A 63 -8.92 -8.00 12.33
N GLU A 64 -9.00 -6.67 12.33
CA GLU A 64 -9.56 -5.88 11.24
C GLU A 64 -8.51 -5.59 10.15
N LEU A 65 -8.97 -5.31 8.93
CA LEU A 65 -8.09 -4.88 7.85
C LEU A 65 -7.45 -3.52 8.17
N CYS A 66 -6.16 -3.39 7.87
CA CYS A 66 -5.49 -2.10 7.90
C CYS A 66 -5.70 -1.36 6.58
N SER A 67 -6.24 -0.14 6.64
CA SER A 67 -6.44 0.70 5.45
C SER A 67 -5.14 1.09 4.73
N GLY A 68 -4.01 1.13 5.45
CA GLY A 68 -2.68 1.32 4.86
C GLY A 68 -2.29 0.13 3.98
N ASP A 69 -2.49 -1.10 4.47
CA ASP A 69 -2.26 -2.32 3.69
C ASP A 69 -3.21 -2.37 2.49
N MET A 70 -4.49 -2.05 2.69
CA MET A 70 -5.48 -2.01 1.61
C MET A 70 -5.10 -1.02 0.50
N LEU A 71 -4.49 0.13 0.84
CA LEU A 71 -3.98 1.06 -0.17
C LEU A 71 -2.84 0.45 -0.99
N LEU A 72 -1.89 -0.22 -0.33
CA LEU A 72 -0.78 -0.92 -1.00
C LEU A 72 -1.28 -2.11 -1.83
N GLU A 73 -2.28 -2.84 -1.36
CA GLU A 73 -2.96 -3.91 -2.08
C GLU A 73 -3.64 -3.38 -3.33
N ALA A 74 -4.36 -2.27 -3.24
CA ALA A 74 -4.98 -1.62 -4.40
C ALA A 74 -3.92 -1.16 -5.42
N LEU A 75 -2.79 -0.65 -4.94
CA LEU A 75 -1.64 -0.30 -5.78
C LEU A 75 -1.05 -1.53 -6.47
N VAL A 76 -0.79 -2.61 -5.73
CA VAL A 76 -0.30 -3.90 -6.27
C VAL A 76 -1.26 -4.44 -7.32
N ALA A 77 -2.56 -4.46 -7.04
CA ALA A 77 -3.59 -4.93 -7.97
C ALA A 77 -3.56 -4.14 -9.28
N CYS A 78 -3.64 -2.81 -9.19
CA CYS A 78 -3.68 -1.94 -10.36
C CYS A 78 -2.37 -2.01 -11.15
N ALA A 79 -1.23 -2.00 -10.47
CA ALA A 79 0.09 -2.10 -11.08
C ALA A 79 0.28 -3.45 -11.79
N GLY A 80 -0.14 -4.56 -11.18
CA GLY A 80 -0.06 -5.89 -11.78
C GLY A 80 -0.93 -6.05 -13.03
N VAL A 81 -2.19 -5.61 -12.97
CA VAL A 81 -3.10 -5.63 -14.13
C VAL A 81 -2.56 -4.74 -15.26
N THR A 82 -2.03 -3.56 -14.90
CA THR A 82 -1.42 -2.65 -15.89
C THR A 82 -0.19 -3.29 -16.53
N LEU A 83 0.71 -3.87 -15.74
CA LEU A 83 1.91 -4.56 -16.24
C LEU A 83 1.53 -5.66 -17.22
N LYS A 84 0.58 -6.53 -16.86
CA LYS A 84 0.11 -7.60 -17.74
C LYS A 84 -0.50 -7.05 -19.03
N SER A 85 -1.32 -6.01 -18.93
CA SER A 85 -1.97 -5.37 -20.09
C SER A 85 -0.93 -4.76 -21.05
N VAL A 86 0.05 -4.03 -20.51
CA VAL A 86 1.13 -3.44 -21.29
C VAL A 86 2.01 -4.52 -21.91
N ALA A 87 2.41 -5.53 -21.15
CA ALA A 87 3.24 -6.64 -21.64
C ALA A 87 2.58 -7.34 -22.84
N THR A 88 1.27 -7.60 -22.76
CA THR A 88 0.49 -8.11 -23.89
C THR A 88 0.52 -7.14 -25.08
N ALA A 89 0.30 -5.84 -24.86
CA ALA A 89 0.24 -4.85 -25.94
C ALA A 89 1.58 -4.63 -26.66
N ILE A 90 2.72 -4.82 -25.99
CA ILE A 90 4.06 -4.63 -26.57
C ILE A 90 4.77 -5.96 -26.91
N GLU A 91 4.02 -7.06 -26.83
CA GLU A 91 4.44 -8.43 -27.15
C GLU A 91 5.64 -8.89 -26.31
N VAL A 92 5.60 -8.62 -25.01
CA VAL A 92 6.57 -9.15 -24.02
C VAL A 92 5.93 -10.34 -23.32
N PRO A 93 6.33 -11.59 -23.66
CA PRO A 93 5.76 -12.77 -23.04
C PRO A 93 6.28 -12.91 -21.60
N LEU A 94 5.38 -12.89 -20.62
CA LEU A 94 5.72 -13.14 -19.22
C LEU A 94 5.34 -14.58 -18.86
N THR A 95 6.31 -15.36 -18.38
CA THR A 95 6.10 -16.73 -17.88
C THR A 95 5.52 -16.70 -16.47
N SER A 96 6.05 -15.80 -15.63
CA SER A 96 5.58 -15.56 -14.29
C SER A 96 5.83 -14.09 -13.89
N GLY A 97 5.11 -13.61 -12.88
CA GLY A 97 5.31 -12.26 -12.38
C GLY A 97 4.73 -12.03 -10.98
N ARG A 98 5.49 -11.32 -10.16
CA ARG A 98 5.11 -10.84 -8.83
C ARG A 98 5.17 -9.33 -8.79
N VAL A 99 4.22 -8.74 -8.07
CA VAL A 99 4.20 -7.30 -7.79
C VAL A 99 4.22 -7.13 -6.28
N ILE A 100 5.19 -6.36 -5.81
CA ILE A 100 5.42 -6.10 -4.39
C ILE A 100 5.34 -4.59 -4.18
N ALA A 101 4.56 -4.16 -3.19
CA ALA A 101 4.57 -2.79 -2.71
C ALA A 101 4.92 -2.76 -1.22
N GLU A 102 5.81 -1.86 -0.87
CA GLU A 102 6.15 -1.54 0.52
C GLU A 102 6.01 -0.04 0.73
N GLY A 103 5.58 0.36 1.92
CA GLY A 103 5.47 1.77 2.26
C GLY A 103 5.80 2.03 3.71
N ASP A 104 6.48 3.15 3.96
CA ASP A 104 6.88 3.55 5.31
C ASP A 104 5.94 4.60 5.87
N LEU A 105 5.58 4.40 7.14
CA LEU A 105 4.75 5.31 7.91
C LEU A 105 5.47 5.70 9.19
N ASP A 106 5.32 6.98 9.55
CA ASP A 106 5.66 7.47 10.88
C ASP A 106 4.39 7.64 11.71
N PHE A 107 4.14 6.69 12.61
CA PHE A 107 2.93 6.71 13.42
C PHE A 107 2.91 7.81 14.49
N ARG A 108 4.02 8.56 14.70
CA ARG A 108 4.04 9.69 15.63
C ARG A 108 3.07 10.78 15.22
N GLY A 109 2.95 11.07 13.92
CA GLY A 109 2.00 12.05 13.39
C GLY A 109 0.54 11.63 13.64
N THR A 110 0.19 10.41 13.25
CA THR A 110 -1.16 9.84 13.44
C THR A 110 -1.59 9.80 14.91
N LEU A 111 -0.64 9.52 15.83
CA LEU A 111 -0.91 9.45 17.27
C LEU A 111 -0.82 10.81 17.98
N GLY A 112 -0.47 11.89 17.27
CA GLY A 112 -0.28 13.23 17.83
C GLY A 112 0.89 13.32 18.81
N VAL A 113 1.89 12.45 18.67
CA VAL A 113 3.11 12.43 19.48
C VAL A 113 4.08 13.52 19.05
N ASP A 114 4.20 13.73 17.74
CA ASP A 114 5.05 14.74 17.12
C ASP A 114 4.24 15.47 16.05
N LYS A 115 4.20 16.81 16.12
CA LYS A 115 3.42 17.65 15.19
C LYS A 115 4.13 17.85 13.85
N GLU A 116 5.44 17.67 13.82
CA GLU A 116 6.25 17.81 12.60
C GLU A 116 6.37 16.49 11.84
N ALA A 117 6.05 15.36 12.48
CA ALA A 117 6.01 14.06 11.81
C ALA A 117 4.86 14.01 10.77
N PRO A 118 5.15 13.64 9.51
CA PRO A 118 4.14 13.63 8.46
C PRO A 118 3.06 12.58 8.73
N VAL A 119 1.81 12.91 8.40
CA VAL A 119 0.69 11.94 8.42
C VAL A 119 0.44 11.47 7.00
N GLY A 120 0.62 10.16 6.79
CA GLY A 120 0.56 9.51 5.47
C GLY A 120 1.87 8.77 5.17
N PHE A 121 1.89 8.03 4.04
CA PHE A 121 3.10 7.32 3.62
C PHE A 121 4.23 8.31 3.31
N ALA A 122 5.38 8.12 3.94
CA ALA A 122 6.58 8.92 3.68
C ALA A 122 7.20 8.55 2.32
N GLU A 123 7.22 7.25 2.01
CA GLU A 123 7.62 6.72 0.71
C GLU A 123 6.84 5.44 0.44
N ILE A 124 6.51 5.20 -0.84
CA ILE A 124 5.99 3.93 -1.33
C ILE A 124 6.90 3.45 -2.45
N ARG A 125 7.35 2.20 -2.35
CA ARG A 125 8.22 1.55 -3.33
C ARG A 125 7.49 0.36 -3.93
N VAL A 126 7.41 0.33 -5.26
CA VAL A 126 6.81 -0.76 -6.02
C VAL A 126 7.90 -1.47 -6.80
N ARG A 127 7.94 -2.80 -6.69
CA ARG A 127 8.88 -3.66 -7.40
C ARG A 127 8.13 -4.73 -8.17
N PHE A 128 8.51 -4.88 -9.44
CA PHE A 128 8.06 -5.98 -10.29
C PHE A 128 9.19 -7.01 -10.37
N GLU A 129 8.86 -8.27 -10.11
CA GLU A 129 9.75 -9.40 -10.37
C GLU A 129 9.08 -10.22 -11.47
N VAL A 130 9.71 -10.31 -12.63
CA VAL A 130 9.12 -10.98 -13.81
C VAL A 130 10.10 -11.97 -14.40
N GLU A 131 9.56 -13.06 -14.94
CA GLU A 131 10.30 -14.08 -15.67
C GLU A 131 9.92 -14.02 -17.15
N THR A 132 10.91 -13.77 -18.01
CA THR A 132 10.73 -13.60 -19.45
C THR A 132 12.07 -13.70 -20.18
N ASP A 133 12.04 -14.13 -21.44
CA ASP A 133 13.19 -14.10 -22.36
C ASP A 133 13.30 -12.77 -23.13
N ALA A 134 12.42 -11.81 -22.87
CA ALA A 134 12.45 -10.51 -23.53
C ALA A 134 13.73 -9.72 -23.16
N PRO A 135 14.31 -8.97 -24.12
CA PRO A 135 15.50 -8.17 -23.88
C PRO A 135 15.22 -7.00 -22.90
N GLN A 136 16.28 -6.49 -22.28
CA GLN A 136 16.18 -5.48 -21.22
C GLN A 136 15.50 -4.17 -21.67
N ASP A 137 15.71 -3.74 -22.92
CA ASP A 137 15.07 -2.56 -23.49
C ASP A 137 13.53 -2.68 -23.53
N LYS A 138 13.02 -3.87 -23.80
CA LYS A 138 11.59 -4.20 -23.72
C LYS A 138 11.09 -4.19 -22.27
N LEU A 139 11.89 -4.65 -21.31
CA LEU A 139 11.57 -4.57 -19.87
C LEU A 139 11.53 -3.12 -19.38
N ASP A 140 12.45 -2.28 -19.83
CA ASP A 140 12.48 -0.85 -19.48
C ASP A 140 11.26 -0.12 -20.05
N LEU A 141 10.89 -0.44 -21.30
CA LEU A 141 9.65 0.06 -21.91
C LEU A 141 8.42 -0.41 -21.14
N LEU A 142 8.36 -1.70 -20.78
CA LEU A 142 7.28 -2.29 -19.98
C LEU A 142 7.13 -1.55 -18.65
N LYS A 143 8.21 -1.35 -17.91
CA LYS A 143 8.21 -0.59 -16.65
C LYS A 143 7.70 0.83 -16.87
N LYS A 144 8.25 1.54 -17.86
CA LYS A 144 7.90 2.94 -18.16
C LYS A 144 6.42 3.10 -18.49
N LEU A 145 5.87 2.21 -19.33
CA LEU A 145 4.47 2.25 -19.71
C LEU A 145 3.54 1.82 -18.56
N THR A 146 3.97 0.84 -17.76
CA THR A 146 3.23 0.43 -16.55
C THR A 146 3.13 1.58 -15.55
N GLU A 147 4.24 2.28 -15.29
CA GLU A 147 4.25 3.48 -14.45
C GLU A 147 3.31 4.56 -15.00
N ARG A 148 3.36 4.79 -16.31
CA ARG A 148 2.54 5.82 -16.98
C ARG A 148 1.04 5.53 -16.92
N TYR A 149 0.64 4.26 -17.09
CA TYR A 149 -0.77 3.89 -17.26
C TYR A 149 -1.43 3.33 -15.98
N CYS A 150 -0.66 3.03 -14.94
CA CYS A 150 -1.22 2.58 -13.67
C CYS A 150 -1.97 3.71 -12.97
N VAL A 151 -3.29 3.65 -12.96
CA VAL A 151 -4.18 4.68 -12.40
C VAL A 151 -3.90 4.92 -10.92
N VAL A 152 -3.76 3.86 -10.12
CA VAL A 152 -3.53 4.00 -8.68
C VAL A 152 -2.14 4.60 -8.42
N TYR A 153 -1.10 4.14 -9.13
CA TYR A 153 0.22 4.75 -9.03
C TYR A 153 0.19 6.25 -9.37
N GLN A 154 -0.45 6.63 -10.48
CA GLN A 154 -0.56 8.04 -10.87
C GLN A 154 -1.40 8.87 -9.89
N THR A 155 -2.43 8.27 -9.28
CA THR A 155 -3.26 8.91 -8.24
C THR A 155 -2.43 9.21 -7.00
N ILE A 156 -1.62 8.25 -6.55
CA ILE A 156 -0.72 8.40 -5.39
C ILE A 156 0.37 9.43 -5.70
N LYS A 157 1.02 9.32 -6.88
CA LYS A 157 2.14 10.18 -7.27
C LYS A 157 1.76 11.65 -7.44
N ASN A 158 0.58 11.93 -8.01
CA ASN A 158 0.20 13.29 -8.36
C ASN A 158 -0.86 13.90 -7.43
N GLY A 159 -1.57 13.09 -6.63
CA GLY A 159 -2.55 13.55 -5.64
C GLY A 159 -3.70 14.37 -6.25
N PRO A 160 -4.86 13.79 -6.62
CA PRO A 160 -5.99 14.60 -7.05
C PRO A 160 -6.44 15.55 -5.93
N LYS A 161 -7.17 16.62 -6.27
CA LYS A 161 -7.79 17.49 -5.26
C LYS A 161 -8.77 16.69 -4.42
N VAL A 162 -8.60 16.71 -3.10
CA VAL A 162 -9.50 16.05 -2.14
C VAL A 162 -10.12 17.12 -1.23
N SER A 163 -11.44 17.07 -1.04
CA SER A 163 -12.18 17.95 -0.13
C SER A 163 -12.82 17.14 1.00
N VAL A 164 -12.82 17.68 2.22
CA VAL A 164 -13.45 17.06 3.39
C VAL A 164 -14.61 17.93 3.85
N SER A 165 -15.76 17.33 4.13
CA SER A 165 -16.93 18.01 4.68
C SER A 165 -17.58 17.16 5.77
N MET A 166 -18.13 17.81 6.80
CA MET A 166 -18.89 17.13 7.87
C MET A 166 -20.26 17.78 7.99
N LYS A 167 -21.31 16.95 8.01
CA LYS A 167 -22.70 17.38 8.24
C LYS A 167 -23.24 16.67 9.47
N ARG A 168 -23.83 17.44 10.39
CA ARG A 168 -24.60 16.88 11.51
C ARG A 168 -25.96 16.42 10.98
N VAL A 169 -26.32 15.16 11.23
CA VAL A 169 -27.61 14.54 10.90
C VAL A 169 -28.41 14.25 12.15
#